data_AF-A0A3D5YI00-F1
#
_entry.id   AF-A0A3D5YI00-F1
#
_cell.length_a   1.000
_cell.length_b   1.000
_cell.length_c   1.000
_cell.angle_alpha   90.00
_cell.angle_beta   90.00
_cell.angle_gamma   90.00
#
_symmetry.space_group_name_H-M   'P 1'
#
loop_
_entity.id
_entity.type
_entity.pdbx_description
1 polymer ?
#
loop_
_entity_poly.entity_id
_entity_poly.type
_entity_poly.pdbx_seq_one_letter_code
_entity_poly.pdbx_strand_id
1 'polypeptide(L)'
;MEDHKLFLSLLRPNFFLPFYMPAAERYAHKKIALDMGMPNEKILMPNLNGNIIEMYDDVVLVSNERLKLDKILVDGKGKGHLSGEYVIKARGIMAESGVVSLIFKIDTKTRELI
;
A
#
# COMPACT_ATOMS: atom_id res chain seq x y z
N MET A 1 -9.79 -21.06 5.37
CA MET A 1 -9.91 -21.55 3.97
C MET A 1 -11.32 -22.06 3.69
N GLU A 2 -11.90 -22.92 4.55
CA GLU A 2 -13.30 -23.36 4.47
C GLU A 2 -14.29 -22.19 4.32
N ASP A 3 -14.20 -21.15 5.14
CA ASP A 3 -15.16 -20.05 5.14
C ASP A 3 -15.19 -19.27 3.82
N HIS A 4 -14.04 -19.13 3.16
CA HIS A 4 -13.95 -18.51 1.84
C HIS A 4 -14.60 -19.37 0.75
N LYS A 5 -14.44 -20.70 0.83
CA LYS A 5 -15.13 -21.62 -0.05
C LYS A 5 -16.64 -21.57 0.18
N LEU A 6 -17.07 -21.57 1.45
CA LEU A 6 -18.47 -21.43 1.81
C LEU A 6 -19.06 -20.13 1.24
N PHE A 7 -18.38 -19.00 1.46
CA PHE A 7 -18.78 -17.69 0.93
C PHE A 7 -18.97 -17.70 -0.59
N LEU A 8 -17.98 -18.19 -1.34
CA LEU A 8 -18.06 -18.29 -2.80
C LEU A 8 -19.18 -19.23 -3.28
N SER A 9 -19.39 -20.34 -2.55
CA SER A 9 -20.44 -21.32 -2.88
C SER A 9 -21.86 -20.77 -2.68
N LEU A 10 -22.04 -19.90 -1.68
CA LEU A 10 -23.31 -19.27 -1.34
C LEU A 10 -23.65 -18.12 -2.30
N LEU A 11 -22.68 -17.24 -2.57
CA LEU A 11 -22.92 -16.07 -3.41
C LEU A 11 -22.91 -16.36 -4.91
N ARG A 12 -22.12 -17.37 -5.34
CA ARG A 12 -21.96 -17.73 -6.76
C ARG A 12 -21.74 -16.51 -7.68
N PRO A 13 -20.74 -15.66 -7.40
CA PRO A 13 -20.64 -14.37 -8.07
C PRO A 13 -20.20 -14.53 -9.54
N ASN A 14 -20.70 -13.65 -10.41
CA ASN A 14 -20.29 -13.59 -11.82
C ASN A 14 -18.84 -13.14 -12.00
N PHE A 15 -18.36 -12.25 -11.11
CA PHE A 15 -16.99 -11.76 -11.04
C PHE A 15 -16.54 -11.73 -9.58
N PHE A 16 -15.26 -11.94 -9.33
CA PHE A 16 -14.70 -11.98 -7.99
C PHE A 16 -13.47 -11.08 -7.87
N LEU A 17 -13.46 -10.25 -6.83
CA LEU A 17 -12.35 -9.36 -6.50
C LEU A 17 -11.92 -9.62 -5.05
N PRO A 18 -10.78 -10.28 -4.79
CA PRO A 18 -10.22 -10.35 -3.45
C PRO A 18 -9.79 -8.95 -2.97
N PHE A 19 -10.28 -8.49 -1.81
CA PHE A 19 -9.99 -7.17 -1.27
C PHE A 19 -9.57 -7.21 0.21
N TYR A 20 -9.11 -6.07 0.75
CA TYR A 20 -8.71 -5.83 2.15
C TYR A 20 -7.48 -6.56 2.71
N MET A 21 -7.02 -7.64 2.06
CA MET A 21 -5.89 -8.45 2.53
C MET A 21 -4.56 -8.14 1.79
N PRO A 22 -3.40 -8.47 2.39
CA PRO A 22 -2.10 -8.41 1.72
C PRO A 22 -2.08 -9.20 0.41
N ALA A 23 -1.15 -8.84 -0.49
CA ALA A 23 -1.08 -9.43 -1.82
C ALA A 23 -1.00 -10.97 -1.80
N ALA A 24 -0.17 -11.55 -0.92
CA ALA A 24 -0.02 -13.01 -0.80
C ALA A 24 -1.35 -13.72 -0.49
N GLU A 25 -2.12 -13.18 0.47
CA GLU A 25 -3.43 -13.72 0.85
C GLU A 25 -4.45 -13.54 -0.26
N ARG A 26 -4.41 -12.42 -1.01
CA ARG A 26 -5.27 -12.24 -2.20
C ARG A 26 -5.02 -13.30 -3.26
N TYR A 27 -3.75 -13.65 -3.51
CA TYR A 27 -3.42 -14.72 -4.44
C TYR A 27 -3.88 -16.09 -3.95
N ALA A 28 -3.80 -16.37 -2.64
CA ALA A 28 -4.38 -17.57 -2.07
C ALA A 28 -5.91 -17.61 -2.22
N HIS A 29 -6.60 -16.48 -2.03
CA HIS A 29 -8.05 -16.39 -2.22
C HIS A 29 -8.47 -16.54 -3.69
N LYS A 30 -7.70 -15.97 -4.62
CA LYS A 30 -7.82 -16.23 -6.06
C LYS A 30 -7.70 -17.72 -6.35
N LYS A 31 -6.70 -18.39 -5.77
CA LYS A 31 -6.49 -19.84 -5.97
C LYS A 31 -7.72 -20.63 -5.51
N ILE A 32 -8.31 -20.28 -4.38
CA ILE A 32 -9.56 -20.92 -3.91
C ILE A 32 -10.69 -20.75 -4.93
N ALA A 33 -10.87 -19.55 -5.49
CA ALA A 33 -11.90 -19.31 -6.51
C ALA A 33 -11.65 -20.12 -7.81
N LEU A 34 -10.39 -20.21 -8.24
CA LEU A 34 -9.99 -21.06 -9.38
C LEU A 34 -10.28 -22.54 -9.10
N ASP A 35 -9.90 -23.04 -7.93
CA ASP A 35 -10.12 -24.43 -7.50
C ASP A 35 -11.62 -24.77 -7.40
N MET A 36 -12.47 -23.76 -7.21
CA MET A 36 -13.94 -23.88 -7.22
C MET A 36 -14.57 -23.74 -8.61
N GLY A 37 -13.76 -23.62 -9.67
CA GLY A 37 -14.21 -23.60 -11.06
C GLY A 37 -14.50 -22.22 -11.62
N MET A 38 -14.13 -21.13 -10.94
CA MET A 38 -14.28 -19.80 -11.50
C MET A 38 -13.23 -19.55 -12.59
N PRO A 39 -13.61 -19.07 -13.79
CA PRO A 39 -12.65 -18.70 -14.83
C PRO A 39 -11.70 -17.60 -14.35
N ASN A 40 -10.42 -17.70 -14.73
CA ASN A 40 -9.40 -16.74 -14.31
C ASN A 40 -9.72 -15.31 -14.77
N GLU A 41 -10.37 -15.17 -15.93
CA GLU A 41 -10.78 -13.90 -16.53
C GLU A 41 -11.87 -13.19 -15.70
N LYS A 42 -12.61 -13.95 -14.89
CA LYS A 42 -13.65 -13.44 -13.98
C LYS A 42 -13.11 -13.09 -12.59
N ILE A 43 -11.82 -13.31 -12.34
CA ILE A 43 -11.17 -12.96 -11.08
C ILE A 43 -10.30 -11.72 -11.27
N LEU A 44 -10.79 -10.60 -10.76
CA LEU A 44 -10.12 -9.31 -10.84
C LEU A 44 -8.98 -9.24 -9.81
N MET A 45 -7.80 -8.83 -10.26
CA MET A 45 -6.60 -8.71 -9.41
C MET A 45 -5.89 -7.37 -9.65
N PRO A 46 -6.46 -6.24 -9.22
CA PRO A 46 -5.79 -4.96 -9.28
C PRO A 46 -4.50 -5.00 -8.43
N ASN A 47 -3.41 -4.56 -9.03
CA ASN A 47 -2.07 -4.64 -8.44
C ASN A 47 -1.78 -3.48 -7.47
N LEU A 48 -2.50 -2.36 -7.58
CA LEU A 48 -2.22 -1.14 -6.83
C LEU A 48 -3.50 -0.46 -6.31
N ASN A 49 -3.36 0.24 -5.17
CA ASN A 49 -4.43 1.11 -4.69
C ASN A 49 -4.68 2.25 -5.68
N GLY A 50 -5.97 2.56 -5.87
CA GLY A 50 -6.42 3.55 -6.84
C GLY A 50 -6.66 3.01 -8.24
N ASN A 51 -6.41 1.71 -8.52
CA ASN A 51 -6.91 1.10 -9.75
C ASN A 51 -8.43 1.19 -9.77
N ILE A 52 -8.98 1.64 -10.90
CA ILE A 52 -10.42 1.79 -11.10
C ILE A 52 -10.95 0.48 -11.68
N ILE A 53 -12.08 0.01 -11.12
CA ILE A 53 -12.82 -1.12 -11.69
C ILE A 53 -14.00 -0.53 -12.45
N GLU A 54 -14.03 -0.77 -13.75
CA GLU A 54 -15.12 -0.36 -14.63
C GLU A 54 -16.11 -1.51 -14.75
N MET A 55 -17.40 -1.20 -14.53
CA MET A 55 -18.50 -2.15 -14.61
C MET A 55 -19.57 -1.55 -15.49
N TYR A 56 -19.76 -2.12 -16.67
CA TYR A 56 -20.75 -1.69 -17.65
C TYR A 56 -21.46 -2.92 -18.20
N ASP A 57 -22.76 -3.03 -17.94
CA ASP A 57 -23.58 -4.20 -18.26
C ASP A 57 -22.93 -5.51 -17.76
N ASP A 58 -22.57 -6.41 -18.66
CA ASP A 58 -21.92 -7.70 -18.38
C ASP A 58 -20.38 -7.66 -18.46
N VAL A 59 -19.80 -6.47 -18.68
CA VAL A 59 -18.35 -6.27 -18.80
C VAL A 59 -17.81 -5.69 -17.51
N VAL A 60 -16.86 -6.40 -16.91
CA VAL A 60 -16.09 -5.91 -15.76
C VAL A 60 -14.61 -6.00 -16.08
N LEU A 61 -13.91 -4.88 -15.99
CA LEU A 61 -12.48 -4.79 -16.28
C LEU A 61 -11.76 -3.85 -15.32
N VAL A 62 -10.45 -4.06 -15.17
CA VAL A 62 -9.58 -3.11 -14.48
C VAL A 62 -9.22 -2.03 -15.50
N SER A 63 -9.58 -0.78 -15.21
CA SER A 63 -9.28 0.35 -16.08
C SER A 63 -7.77 0.54 -16.24
N ASN A 64 -7.38 1.09 -17.39
CA ASN A 64 -6.02 1.60 -17.59
C ASN A 64 -5.78 2.90 -16.82
N GLU A 65 -6.85 3.58 -16.41
CA GLU A 65 -6.77 4.75 -15.55
C GLU A 65 -6.60 4.37 -14.08
N ARG A 66 -5.94 5.27 -13.35
CA ARG A 66 -5.68 5.10 -11.93
C ARG A 66 -5.89 6.41 -11.21
N LEU A 67 -6.68 6.37 -10.15
CA LEU A 67 -6.79 7.49 -9.24
C LEU A 67 -5.46 7.71 -8.52
N LYS A 68 -4.95 8.94 -8.61
CA LYS A 68 -3.79 9.34 -7.82
C LYS A 68 -4.22 9.44 -6.36
N LEU A 69 -3.63 8.58 -5.53
CA LEU A 69 -3.86 8.55 -4.10
C LEU A 69 -2.60 9.05 -3.39
N ASP A 70 -2.79 9.92 -2.40
CA ASP A 70 -1.73 10.38 -1.52
C ASP A 70 -1.73 9.57 -0.22
N LYS A 71 -0.54 9.21 0.25
CA LYS A 71 -0.37 8.58 1.56
C LYS A 71 -0.06 9.67 2.58
N ILE A 72 -1.02 9.90 3.49
CA ILE A 72 -0.86 10.87 4.58
C ILE A 72 -0.39 10.13 5.83
N LEU A 73 0.75 10.54 6.37
CA LEU A 73 1.27 10.05 7.65
C LEU A 73 0.89 11.03 8.77
N VAL A 74 0.33 10.53 9.86
CA VAL A 74 -0.06 11.35 11.03
C VAL A 74 0.85 11.01 12.21
N ASP A 75 1.56 12.01 12.71
CA ASP A 75 2.42 11.92 13.90
C ASP A 75 2.08 13.09 14.85
N GLY A 76 1.46 12.78 15.99
CA GLY A 76 1.04 13.75 17.01
C GLY A 76 0.01 14.78 16.51
N LYS A 77 0.20 16.05 16.89
CA LYS A 77 -0.72 17.17 16.57
C LYS A 77 -0.51 17.76 15.18
N GLY A 78 0.52 17.34 14.46
CA GLY A 78 0.79 17.82 13.10
C GLY A 78 -0.19 17.19 12.13
N LYS A 79 -1.03 18.00 11.47
CA LYS A 79 -1.78 17.53 10.31
C LYS A 79 -0.76 17.21 9.21
N GLY A 80 -0.60 15.93 8.91
CA GLY A 80 0.43 15.39 8.03
C GLY A 80 0.48 16.09 6.69
N HIS A 81 1.45 16.99 6.50
CA HIS A 81 1.75 17.51 5.17
C HIS A 81 3.21 17.86 4.93
N LEU A 82 4.14 17.53 5.83
CA LEU A 82 5.56 17.83 5.56
C LEU A 82 6.43 16.63 5.94
N SER A 83 7.00 15.98 4.91
CA SER A 83 8.24 15.21 5.00
C SER A 83 8.20 13.84 5.72
N GLY A 84 7.08 13.13 5.72
CA GLY A 84 6.97 11.82 6.38
C GLY A 84 8.02 10.79 5.93
N GLU A 85 8.27 10.67 4.61
CA GLU A 85 9.22 9.69 4.07
C GLU A 85 10.68 10.02 4.43
N TYR A 86 11.10 11.29 4.28
CA TYR A 86 12.44 11.72 4.66
C TYR A 86 12.70 11.58 6.16
N VAL A 87 11.71 11.94 6.99
CA VAL A 87 11.82 11.81 8.45
C VAL A 87 11.86 10.34 8.86
N ILE A 88 11.02 9.47 8.28
CA ILE A 88 11.07 8.02 8.53
C ILE A 88 12.43 7.45 8.12
N LYS A 89 12.95 7.85 6.95
CA LYS A 89 14.26 7.40 6.47
C LYS A 89 15.39 7.83 7.40
N ALA A 90 15.40 9.09 7.84
CA ALA A 90 16.38 9.58 8.81
C ALA A 90 16.28 8.83 10.14
N ARG A 91 15.07 8.59 10.66
CA ARG A 91 14.84 7.76 11.86
C ARG A 91 15.40 6.33 11.68
N GLY A 92 15.23 5.73 10.50
CA GLY A 92 15.78 4.41 10.18
C GLY A 92 17.31 4.38 10.23
N ILE A 93 17.96 5.33 9.55
CA ILE A 93 19.43 5.46 9.55
C ILE A 93 19.96 5.66 10.98
N MET A 94 19.31 6.53 11.75
CA MET A 94 19.68 6.79 13.15
C MET A 94 19.49 5.56 14.05
N ALA A 95 18.44 4.77 13.82
CA ALA A 95 18.18 3.55 14.59
C ALA A 95 19.19 2.43 14.28
N GLU A 96 19.64 2.34 13.04
CA GLU A 96 20.61 1.34 12.59
C GLU A 96 22.05 1.70 12.96
N SER A 97 22.44 2.96 12.74
CA SER A 97 23.85 3.42 12.84
C SER A 97 24.14 4.26 14.08
N GLY A 98 23.13 4.66 14.86
CA GLY A 98 23.29 5.64 15.92
C GLY A 98 23.55 7.06 15.39
N VAL A 99 23.89 7.99 16.29
CA VAL A 99 24.18 9.39 15.94
C VAL A 99 25.42 9.88 16.68
N VAL A 100 26.32 10.55 15.95
CA VAL A 100 27.45 11.30 16.51
C VAL A 100 27.28 12.75 16.07
N SER A 101 27.31 13.68 17.03
CA SER A 101 27.22 15.13 16.76
C SER A 101 28.54 15.80 17.10
N LEU A 102 29.10 16.54 16.15
CA LEU A 102 30.27 17.38 16.35
C LEU A 102 29.81 18.84 16.40
N ILE A 103 30.05 19.49 17.53
CA ILE A 103 29.66 20.89 17.76
C ILE A 103 30.94 21.72 17.85
N PHE A 104 31.02 22.74 17.00
CA PHE A 104 32.16 23.64 16.92
C PHE A 104 31.69 25.08 17.17
N LYS A 105 32.48 25.86 17.90
CA LYS A 105 32.27 27.30 18.05
C LYS A 105 33.23 28.02 17.11
N ILE A 106 32.71 28.95 16.31
CA ILE A 106 33.48 29.72 15.34
C ILE A 106 33.30 31.19 15.66
N ASP A 107 34.40 31.93 15.78
CA ASP A 107 34.36 33.39 15.79
C ASP A 107 34.05 33.88 14.37
N THR A 108 32.95 34.60 14.17
CA THR A 108 32.55 35.06 12.84
C THR A 108 33.41 36.21 12.32
N LYS A 109 34.13 36.93 13.20
CA LYS A 109 35.02 38.03 12.84
C LYS A 109 36.42 37.52 12.51
N THR A 110 36.98 36.66 13.35
CA THR A 110 38.34 36.13 13.12
C THR A 110 38.33 34.87 12.24
N ARG A 111 37.18 34.22 12.07
CA ARG A 111 37.00 32.93 11.39
C ARG A 111 37.76 31.77 12.05
N GLU A 112 38.11 31.90 13.32
CA GLU A 112 38.82 30.89 14.09
C GLU A 112 37.86 30.00 14.87
N LEU A 113 38.25 28.74 15.06
CA LEU A 113 37.62 27.81 15.99
C LEU A 113 37.96 28.23 17.44
N ILE A 114 36.94 28.36 18.29
CA ILE A 114 37.07 28.67 19.73
C ILE A 114 36.74 27.42 20.54
#